data_AF-A0A0F9SJT3-F1
#
_entry.id   AF-A0A0F9SJT3-F1
#
_cell.length_a   1.000
_cell.length_b   1.000
_cell.length_c   1.000
_cell.angle_alpha   90.00
_cell.angle_beta   90.00
_cell.angle_gamma   90.00
#
_symmetry.space_group_name_H-M   'P 1'
#
loop_
_entity.id
_entity.type
_entity.pdbx_description
1 polymer ?
#
loop_
_entity_poly.entity_id
_entity_poly.type
_entity_poly.pdbx_seq_one_letter_code
_entity_poly.pdbx_strand_id
1 'polypeptide(L)'
;ILTSQGIIPKIVILGTFVVSGTGLLGLILGVLGYNETEHKWKSITAIVVYIVGTLLYFIFGYAVMVDALMDIMSGLIPYPY
;
A
#
# COMPACT_ATOMS: atom_id res chain seq x y z
N ILE A 1 -11.65 4.35 -24.45
CA ILE A 1 -12.32 4.33 -23.12
C ILE A 1 -11.88 3.12 -22.28
N LEU A 2 -11.38 2.04 -22.89
CA LEU A 2 -10.65 0.96 -22.22
C LEU A 2 -9.18 0.95 -22.72
N THR A 3 -8.38 1.94 -22.35
CA THR A 3 -6.93 1.86 -22.51
C THR A 3 -6.36 1.29 -21.20
N SER A 4 -5.35 0.43 -21.30
CA SER A 4 -4.64 -0.19 -20.15
C SER A 4 -4.23 0.84 -19.08
N GLN A 5 -3.99 2.08 -19.48
CA GLN A 5 -3.66 3.22 -18.63
C GLN A 5 -4.77 3.63 -17.64
N GLY A 6 -6.04 3.31 -17.89
CA GLY A 6 -7.14 3.59 -16.97
C GLY A 6 -7.41 2.49 -15.94
N ILE A 7 -6.91 1.28 -16.18
CA ILE A 7 -7.17 0.09 -15.35
C ILE A 7 -6.09 -0.05 -14.26
N ILE A 8 -4.82 0.19 -14.60
CA ILE A 8 -3.70 0.08 -13.67
C ILE A 8 -3.87 1.01 -12.45
N PRO A 9 -4.20 2.32 -12.59
CA PRO A 9 -4.39 3.20 -11.44
C PRO A 9 -5.55 2.75 -10.53
N LYS A 10 -6.63 2.24 -11.12
CA LYS A 10 -7.81 1.79 -10.37
C LYS A 10 -7.52 0.53 -9.55
N ILE A 11 -6.76 -0.42 -10.09
CA ILE A 11 -6.34 -1.63 -9.38
C ILE A 11 -5.37 -1.27 -8.25
N VAL A 12 -4.45 -0.32 -8.48
CA VAL A 12 -3.51 0.16 -7.46
C VAL A 12 -4.25 0.84 -6.30
N ILE A 13 -5.24 1.68 -6.60
CA ILE A 13 -6.08 2.34 -5.57
C ILE A 13 -6.90 1.30 -4.78
N LEU A 14 -7.56 0.35 -5.47
CA LEU A 14 -8.31 -0.73 -4.82
C LEU A 14 -7.41 -1.62 -3.95
N GLY A 15 -6.24 -2.00 -4.47
CA GLY A 15 -5.23 -2.73 -3.72
C GLY A 15 -4.76 -1.96 -2.50
N THR A 16 -4.58 -0.64 -2.63
CA THR A 16 -4.13 0.22 -1.52
C THR A 16 -5.19 0.27 -0.43
N PHE A 17 -6.46 0.38 -0.83
CA PHE A 17 -7.57 0.41 0.12
C PHE A 17 -7.74 -0.92 0.86
N VAL A 18 -7.61 -2.05 0.15
CA VAL A 18 -7.72 -3.39 0.75
C VAL A 18 -6.54 -3.68 1.68
N VAL A 19 -5.31 -3.39 1.25
CA VAL A 19 -4.09 -3.64 2.06
C VAL A 19 -4.04 -2.72 3.28
N SER A 20 -4.40 -1.44 3.13
CA SER A 20 -4.46 -0.51 4.27
C SER A 20 -5.57 -0.88 5.26
N GLY A 21 -6.76 -1.27 4.79
CA GLY A 21 -7.87 -1.68 5.67
C GLY A 21 -7.62 -2.99 6.42
N THR A 22 -7.17 -4.04 5.71
CA THR A 22 -6.80 -5.33 6.34
C THR A 22 -5.61 -5.17 7.28
N GLY A 23 -4.66 -4.32 6.89
CA GLY A 23 -3.51 -3.97 7.68
C GLY A 23 -3.86 -3.25 8.99
N LEU A 24 -4.71 -2.23 8.93
CA LEU A 24 -5.16 -1.49 10.11
C LEU A 24 -5.87 -2.41 11.12
N LEU A 25 -6.73 -3.30 10.62
CA LEU A 25 -7.38 -4.33 11.43
C LEU A 25 -6.36 -5.28 12.07
N GLY A 26 -5.34 -5.72 11.33
CA GLY A 26 -4.25 -6.53 11.86
C GLY A 26 -3.46 -5.83 12.98
N LEU A 27 -3.26 -4.52 12.87
CA LEU A 27 -2.61 -3.70 13.89
C LEU A 27 -3.45 -3.59 15.16
N ILE A 28 -4.76 -3.32 15.00
CA ILE A 28 -5.71 -3.23 16.11
C ILE A 28 -5.77 -4.57 16.86
N LEU A 29 -5.89 -5.68 16.13
CA LEU A 29 -5.90 -7.02 16.70
C LEU A 29 -4.56 -7.38 17.36
N GLY A 30 -3.44 -6.97 16.77
CA GLY A 30 -2.11 -7.15 17.36
C GLY A 30 -1.93 -6.39 18.68
N VAL A 31 -2.41 -5.14 18.76
CA VAL A 31 -2.35 -4.32 19.98
C VAL A 31 -3.30 -4.85 21.05
N LEU A 32 -4.54 -5.19 20.69
CA LEU A 32 -5.50 -5.79 21.62
C LEU A 32 -4.97 -7.13 22.16
N GLY A 33 -4.47 -7.99 21.27
CA GLY A 33 -3.87 -9.27 21.64
C GLY A 33 -2.63 -9.11 22.50
N TYR A 34 -1.83 -8.05 22.35
CA TYR A 34 -0.67 -7.79 23.21
C TYR A 34 -1.07 -7.55 24.68
N ASN A 35 -2.24 -6.94 24.90
CA ASN A 35 -2.72 -6.64 26.24
C ASN A 35 -3.38 -7.85 26.92
N GLU A 36 -4.02 -8.73 26.14
CA GLU A 36 -4.76 -9.88 26.68
C GLU A 36 -3.97 -11.21 26.69
N THR A 37 -2.87 -11.33 25.94
CA THR A 37 -2.11 -12.60 25.86
C THR A 37 -0.89 -12.63 26.78
N GLU A 38 -0.68 -13.76 27.45
CA GLU A 38 0.57 -14.05 28.17
C GLU A 38 1.77 -14.15 27.22
N HIS A 39 1.52 -14.54 25.97
CA HIS A 39 2.53 -14.67 24.91
C HIS A 39 2.71 -13.39 24.09
N LYS A 40 3.07 -12.31 24.78
CA LYS A 40 3.33 -10.96 24.20
C LYS A 40 4.17 -10.97 22.93
N TRP A 41 5.14 -11.87 22.82
CA TRP A 41 6.00 -12.05 21.65
C TRP A 41 5.22 -12.32 20.35
N LYS A 42 4.12 -13.07 20.38
CA LYS A 42 3.32 -13.36 19.18
C LYS A 42 2.64 -12.10 18.65
N SER A 43 2.10 -11.27 19.54
CA SER A 43 1.52 -9.97 19.17
C SER A 43 2.57 -8.98 18.69
N ILE A 44 3.74 -8.93 19.34
CA ILE A 44 4.85 -8.09 18.86
C ILE A 44 5.24 -8.48 17.43
N THR A 45 5.38 -9.78 17.15
CA THR A 45 5.68 -10.25 15.80
C THR A 45 4.61 -9.84 14.80
N ALA A 46 3.32 -9.92 15.15
CA ALA A 46 2.24 -9.46 14.28
C ALA A 46 2.32 -7.95 13.98
N ILE A 47 2.61 -7.13 14.98
CA ILE A 47 2.79 -5.68 14.83
C ILE A 47 4.01 -5.37 13.94
N VAL A 48 5.14 -6.06 14.15
CA VAL A 48 6.36 -5.87 13.35
C VAL A 48 6.14 -6.27 11.90
N VAL A 49 5.52 -7.42 11.65
CA VAL A 49 5.18 -7.88 10.28
C VAL A 49 4.27 -6.86 9.59
N TYR A 50 3.31 -6.29 10.31
CA TYR A 50 2.46 -5.23 9.78
C TYR A 50 3.25 -3.97 9.39
N ILE A 51 4.12 -3.46 10.28
CA ILE A 51 4.90 -2.25 10.01
C ILE A 51 5.80 -2.46 8.78
N VAL A 52 6.50 -3.60 8.72
CA VAL A 52 7.37 -3.95 7.59
C VAL A 52 6.57 -4.11 6.30
N GLY A 53 5.43 -4.81 6.35
CA GLY A 53 4.55 -4.98 5.19
C GLY A 53 4.01 -3.65 4.68
N THR A 54 3.64 -2.73 5.58
CA THR A 54 3.15 -1.39 5.23
C THR A 54 4.25 -0.55 4.59
N LEU A 55 5.48 -0.59 5.11
CA LEU A 55 6.63 0.10 4.53
C LEU A 55 6.92 -0.39 3.11
N LEU A 56 6.99 -1.70 2.91
CA LEU A 56 7.19 -2.29 1.58
C LEU A 56 6.07 -1.87 0.63
N TYR A 57 4.82 -1.93 1.08
CA TYR A 57 3.67 -1.51 0.29
C TYR A 57 3.77 -0.04 -0.12
N PHE A 58 4.18 0.84 0.79
CA PHE A 58 4.36 2.27 0.50
C PHE A 58 5.46 2.51 -0.53
N ILE A 59 6.57 1.77 -0.46
CA ILE A 59 7.67 1.85 -1.43
C ILE A 59 7.20 1.44 -2.83
N PHE A 60 6.54 0.28 -2.94
CA PHE A 60 6.03 -0.20 -4.23
C PHE A 60 4.91 0.70 -4.77
N GLY A 61 3.99 1.13 -3.92
CA GLY A 61 2.92 2.05 -4.29
C GLY A 61 3.45 3.40 -4.77
N TYR A 62 4.48 3.94 -4.10
CA TYR A 62 5.14 5.17 -4.52
C TYR A 62 5.82 5.01 -5.89
N ALA A 63 6.53 3.92 -6.13
CA ALA A 63 7.16 3.65 -7.43
C ALA A 63 6.12 3.64 -8.57
N VAL A 64 5.01 2.91 -8.38
CA VAL A 64 3.93 2.85 -9.38
C VAL A 64 3.25 4.21 -9.57
N MET A 65 3.07 4.98 -8.49
CA MET A 65 2.50 6.34 -8.57
C MET A 65 3.42 7.29 -9.34
N VAL A 66 4.74 7.21 -9.13
CA VAL A 66 5.73 8.03 -9.85
C VAL A 66 5.74 7.68 -11.34
N ASP A 67 5.73 6.39 -11.69
CA ASP A 67 5.65 5.95 -13.08
C ASP A 67 4.35 6.45 -13.75
N ALA A 68 3.22 6.28 -13.09
CA ALA A 68 1.93 6.76 -13.59
C ALA A 68 1.90 8.30 -13.75
N LEU A 69 2.53 9.03 -12.82
CA LEU A 69 2.62 10.49 -12.88
C LEU A 69 3.53 10.94 -14.02
N MET A 70 4.67 10.27 -14.24
CA MET A 70 5.56 10.56 -15.37
C MET A 70 4.86 10.31 -16.71
N ASP A 71 4.10 9.22 -16.83
CA ASP A 71 3.30 8.92 -18.03
C ASP A 71 2.29 10.04 -18.30
N ILE A 72 1.56 10.50 -17.26
CA ILE A 72 0.60 11.62 -17.39
C ILE A 72 1.30 12.92 -17.78
N MET A 73 2.43 13.24 -17.14
CA MET A 73 3.19 14.47 -17.40
C MET A 73 3.83 14.48 -18.80
N SER A 74 4.28 13.33 -19.30
CA SER A 74 4.79 13.20 -20.68
C SER A 74 3.71 13.38 -21.74
N GLY A 75 2.44 13.08 -21.41
CA GLY A 75 1.30 13.36 -22.27
C GLY A 75 0.83 14.82 -22.25
N LEU A 76 1.17 15.58 -21.19
CA LEU A 76 0.76 16.99 -20.98
C LEU A 76 1.82 18.00 -21.40
N ILE A 77 3.10 17.64 -21.29
CA ILE A 77 4.22 18.47 -21.74
C ILE A 77 4.65 17.93 -23.10
N PRO A 78 4.35 18.62 -24.22
CA PRO A 78 4.93 18.26 -25.50
C PRO A 78 6.44 18.46 -25.37
N TYR A 79 7.19 17.37 -25.30
CA TYR A 79 8.64 17.43 -25.38
C TYR A 79 8.99 18.12 -26.71
N PRO A 80 9.86 19.16 -26.72
CA PRO A 80 10.36 19.73 -27.96
C PRO A 80 11.40 18.78 -28.57
N TYR A 81 10.91 17.65 -29.10
CA TYR A 81 11.52 16.87 -30.16
C TYR A 81 10.42 16.56 -31.18
#